data_AF-A0A9W5Z1L7-F1
#
_entry.id   AF-A0A9W5Z1L7-F1
#
_cell.length_a   1.000
_cell.length_b   1.000
_cell.length_c   1.000
_cell.angle_alpha   90.00
_cell.angle_beta   90.00
_cell.angle_gamma   90.00
#
_symmetry.space_group_name_H-M   'P 1'
#
loop_
_entity.id
_entity.type
_entity.pdbx_description
1 polymer ?
#
loop_
_entity_poly.entity_id
_entity_poly.type
_entity_poly.pdbx_seq_one_letter_code
_entity_poly.pdbx_strand_id
1 'polypeptide(L)' 'MKVNLTLKRAPSADDITFLYESLKAIHPDVKETFREGLAISFAAPTTDVQEFGDLFRSWLDSPDSIMEGYAMVSDI' A
#
# COMPACT_ATOMS: atom_id res chain seq x y z
N MET A 1 10.21 1.31 6.69
CA MET A 1 9.65 1.23 5.32
C MET A 1 8.57 2.27 5.14
N LYS A 2 8.59 2.96 4.00
CA LYS A 2 7.54 3.86 3.52
C LYS A 2 7.11 3.42 2.13
N VAL A 3 5.82 3.43 1.87
CA VAL A 3 5.26 3.12 0.55
C VAL A 3 4.28 4.22 0.14
N ASN A 4 4.35 4.59 -1.13
CA ASN A 4 3.40 5.47 -1.79
C ASN A 4 2.69 4.66 -2.87
N LEU A 5 1.37 4.56 -2.78
CA LEU A 5 0.50 3.92 -3.76
C LEU A 5 -0.09 5.00 -4.68
N THR A 6 -0.11 4.71 -5.98
CA THR A 6 -0.84 5.48 -6.98
C THR A 6 -2.04 4.66 -7.42
N LEU A 7 -3.23 5.24 -7.37
CA LEU A 7 -4.50 4.58 -7.63
C LEU A 7 -5.07 4.97 -8.99
N LYS A 8 -5.73 4.03 -9.68
CA LYS A 8 -6.41 4.29 -10.96
C LYS A 8 -7.68 5.15 -10.80
N ARG A 9 -8.28 5.14 -9.61
CA ARG A 9 -9.52 5.84 -9.29
C ARG A 9 -9.52 6.26 -7.82
N ALA A 10 -10.39 7.23 -7.49
CA ALA A 10 -10.60 7.59 -6.11
C ALA A 10 -11.07 6.33 -5.33
N PRO A 11 -10.43 6.02 -4.19
CA PRO A 11 -10.75 4.82 -3.44
C PRO A 11 -12.07 5.00 -2.70
N SER A 12 -12.89 3.95 -2.69
CA SER A 12 -14.04 3.85 -1.78
C SER A 12 -13.57 3.56 -0.35
N ALA A 13 -14.47 3.70 0.63
CA ALA A 13 -14.19 3.33 2.01
C ALA A 13 -13.79 1.85 2.16
N ASP A 14 -14.38 0.98 1.34
CA ASP A 14 -14.07 -0.45 1.31
C ASP A 14 -12.68 -0.71 0.70
N ASP A 15 -12.33 0.00 -0.38
CA ASP A 15 -10.98 -0.07 -0.97
C ASP A 15 -9.92 0.34 0.06
N ILE A 16 -10.16 1.42 0.80
CA ILE A 16 -9.29 1.91 1.88
C ILE A 16 -9.15 0.86 2.99
N THR A 17 -10.27 0.29 3.43
CA THR A 17 -10.29 -0.70 4.50
C THR A 17 -9.53 -1.95 4.07
N PHE A 18 -9.76 -2.43 2.85
CA PHE A 18 -9.05 -3.56 2.26
C PHE A 18 -7.53 -3.32 2.20
N LEU A 19 -7.09 -2.16 1.70
CA LEU A 19 -5.66 -1.80 1.64
C LEU A 19 -5.04 -1.82 3.03
N TYR A 20 -5.69 -1.17 4.00
CA TYR A 20 -5.15 -1.04 5.34
C TYR A 20 -5.06 -2.38 6.09
N GLU A 21 -6.13 -3.19 6.05
CA GLU A 21 -6.15 -4.50 6.71
C GLU A 21 -5.17 -5.49 6.07
N SER A 22 -5.03 -5.46 4.75
CA SER A 22 -4.05 -6.31 4.05
C SER A 22 -2.61 -5.95 4.44
N LEU A 23 -2.30 -4.66 4.59
CA LEU A 23 -0.97 -4.24 5.04
C LEU A 23 -0.72 -4.57 6.51
N LYS A 24 -1.76 -4.45 7.35
CA LYS A 24 -1.69 -4.83 8.77
C LYS A 24 -1.47 -6.33 8.98
N ALA A 25 -1.98 -7.16 8.07
CA ALA A 25 -1.72 -8.60 8.10
C ALA A 25 -0.23 -8.93 7.93
N ILE A 26 0.52 -8.09 7.21
CA ILE A 26 1.98 -8.20 7.07
C ILE A 26 2.68 -7.61 8.31
N HIS A 27 2.35 -6.36 8.66
CA HIS A 27 2.95 -5.70 9.82
C HIS A 27 1.91 -4.88 10.61
N PRO A 28 1.65 -5.22 11.89
CA PRO A 28 0.55 -4.62 12.65
C PRO A 28 0.71 -3.11 12.88
N ASP A 29 1.95 -2.60 12.94
CA ASP A 29 2.24 -1.17 13.11
C ASP A 29 2.21 -0.35 11.81
N VAL A 30 1.65 -0.87 10.72
CA VAL A 30 1.39 -0.06 9.52
C VAL A 30 0.43 1.09 9.85
N LYS A 31 0.81 2.29 9.43
CA LYS A 31 0.00 3.51 9.56
C LYS A 31 -0.09 4.22 8.22
N GLU A 32 -1.28 4.70 7.90
CA GLU A 32 -1.44 5.71 6.85
C GLU A 32 -0.79 7.02 7.31
N THR A 33 0.04 7.60 6.45
CA THR A 33 0.73 8.87 6.72
C THR A 33 0.24 10.01 5.83
N PHE A 34 -0.38 9.67 4.70
CA PHE A 34 -0.87 10.66 3.74
C PHE A 34 -1.96 10.04 2.86
N ARG A 35 -2.97 10.85 2.52
CA ARG A 35 -3.99 10.51 1.54
C ARG A 35 -4.49 11.78 0.86
N GLU A 36 -4.32 11.86 -0.44
CA GLU A 36 -4.83 12.97 -1.25
C GLU A 36 -5.08 12.51 -2.68
N GLY A 37 -6.31 12.74 -3.18
CA GLY A 37 -6.71 12.38 -4.54
C GLY A 37 -6.51 10.89 -4.83
N LEU A 38 -5.53 10.59 -5.68
CA LEU A 38 -5.17 9.23 -6.12
C LEU A 38 -3.91 8.69 -5.46
N ALA A 39 -3.37 9.38 -4.47
CA ALA A 39 -2.16 8.99 -3.75
C ALA A 39 -2.47 8.62 -2.30
N ILE A 40 -1.95 7.48 -1.86
CA ILE A 40 -1.99 7.07 -0.44
C ILE A 40 -0.59 6.64 -0.02
N SER A 41 -0.14 7.09 1.15
CA SER A 41 1.14 6.68 1.72
C SER A 41 0.95 5.92 3.02
N PHE A 42 1.73 4.86 3.19
CA PHE A 42 1.82 4.10 4.43
C PHE A 42 3.27 4.01 4.91
N ALA A 43 3.43 3.88 6.22
CA ALA A 43 4.72 3.63 6.85
C ALA A 43 4.61 2.50 7.88
N ALA A 44 5.66 1.69 7.97
CA ALA A 44 5.83 0.71 9.03
C ALA A 44 7.30 0.71 9.51
N PRO A 45 7.54 0.45 10.81
CA PRO A 45 8.88 0.43 11.40
C PRO A 45 9.62 -0.89 11.11
N THR A 46 9.67 -1.30 9.85
CA THR A 46 10.38 -2.50 9.38
C THR A 46 11.33 -2.17 8.23
N THR A 47 12.39 -2.96 8.10
CA THR A 47 13.29 -3.02 6.94
C THR A 47 12.99 -4.23 6.04
N ASP A 48 12.15 -5.16 6.50
CA ASP A 48 11.67 -6.26 5.67
C ASP A 48 10.58 -5.74 4.72
N VAL A 49 10.94 -5.66 3.45
CA VAL A 49 10.10 -5.13 2.39
C VAL A 49 9.64 -6.20 1.41
N GLN A 50 10.06 -7.46 1.59
CA GLN A 50 9.81 -8.53 0.62
C GLN A 50 8.31 -8.86 0.56
N GLU A 51 7.68 -9.13 1.70
CA GLU A 51 6.26 -9.47 1.78
C GLU A 51 5.36 -8.34 1.27
N PHE A 52 5.73 -7.09 1.57
CA PHE A 52 5.06 -5.90 1.03
C PHE A 52 5.19 -5.84 -0.49
N GLY A 53 6.40 -6.03 -1.02
CA GLY A 53 6.66 -6.02 -2.46
C GLY A 53 5.92 -7.11 -3.23
N ASP A 54 5.72 -8.28 -2.62
CA ASP A 54 4.97 -9.39 -3.22
C ASP A 54 3.46 -9.12 -3.19
N LEU A 55 2.94 -8.54 -2.09
CA LEU A 55 1.55 -8.09 -2.00
C LEU A 55 1.25 -7.03 -3.08
N PHE A 56 2.07 -5.99 -3.19
CA PHE A 56 1.83 -4.92 -4.17
C PHE A 56 1.91 -5.41 -5.61
N ARG A 57 2.83 -6.34 -5.92
CA ARG A 57 2.88 -6.99 -7.24
C ARG A 57 1.60 -7.77 -7.53
N SER A 58 1.13 -8.56 -6.57
CA SER A 58 -0.13 -9.31 -6.72
C SER A 58 -1.33 -8.40 -7.00
N TRP A 59 -1.33 -7.20 -6.41
CA TRP A 59 -2.35 -6.20 -6.69
C TRP A 59 -2.21 -5.60 -8.07
N LEU A 60 -1.01 -5.24 -8.53
CA LEU A 60 -0.82 -4.68 -9.88
C LEU A 60 -1.21 -5.66 -10.99
N ASP A 61 -0.94 -6.95 -10.78
CA ASP A 61 -1.23 -7.99 -11.77
C ASP A 61 -2.72 -8.38 -11.80
N SER A 62 -3.52 -7.89 -10.85
CA SER A 62 -4.97 -8.15 -10.81
C SER A 62 -5.71 -7.37 -11.91
N PRO A 63 -6.60 -8.01 -12.68
CA PRO A 63 -7.42 -7.31 -13.68
C PRO A 63 -8.31 -6.23 -13.05
N ASP A 64 -8.72 -6.44 -11.79
CA ASP A 64 -9.55 -5.51 -11.01
C ASP A 64 -8.72 -4.61 -10.09
N SER A 65 -7.41 -4.48 -10.37
CA SER A 65 -6.51 -3.69 -9.54
C SER A 65 -6.95 -2.24 -9.43
N ILE A 66 -7.14 -1.79 -8.19
CA ILE A 66 -7.32 -0.37 -7.85
C ILE A 66 -6.02 0.43 -7.96
N MET A 67 -4.87 -0.26 -8.02
CA MET A 67 -3.55 0.36 -8.12
C MET A 67 -3.09 0.52 -9.56
N GLU A 68 -2.48 1.66 -9.82
CA GLU A 68 -1.72 1.96 -11.04
C GLU A 68 -0.23 1.69 -10.84
N GLY A 69 0.28 1.97 -9.64
CA GLY A 69 1.69 1.80 -9.32
C GLY A 69 1.98 1.94 -7.83
N TYR A 70 3.21 1.64 -7.44
CA TYR A 70 3.71 1.93 -6.10
C TYR A 70 5.19 2.31 -6.13
N ALA A 71 5.60 3.10 -5.16
CA ALA A 71 7.00 3.37 -4.85
C ALA A 71 7.25 3.02 -3.38
N MET A 72 8.26 2.20 -3.12
CA MET A 72 8.60 1.74 -1.78
C MET A 72 10.05 2.10 -1.45
N VAL A 73 10.25 2.65 -0.25
CA VAL A 73 11.55 3.05 0.29
C VAL A 73 11.75 2.35 1.62
N SER A 74 12.83 1.59 1.75
CA SER A 74 13.33 1.17 3.06
C SER A 74 14.34 2.20 3.52
N ASP A 75 14.11 2.82 4.68
CA ASP A 75 15.17 3.56 5.36
C ASP A 75 16.20 2.50 5.81
N ILE A 76 17.38 2.50 5.19
CA ILE A 76 18.56 1.66 5.53
C ILE A 76 19.41 2.42 6.54
#